data_AF-A0A3D1L187-F1
#
_entry.id   AF-A0A3D1L187-F1
#
_cell.length_a   1.000
_cell.length_b   1.000
_cell.length_c   1.000
_cell.angle_alpha   90.00
_cell.angle_beta   90.00
_cell.angle_gamma   90.00
#
_symmetry.space_group_name_H-M   'P 1'
#
loop_
_entity.id
_entity.type
_entity.pdbx_description
1 polymer ?
#
loop_
_entity_poly.entity_id
_entity_poly.type
_entity_poly.pdbx_seq_one_letter_code
_entity_poly.pdbx_strand_id
1 'polypeptide(L)'
;RLVTGMKIMDTTAGFKCYRKKVLQTINFDEIKSKGYGFQIEMKFTAWKHGFYIVEVPIVFTDRKEGTSKMSGGIFNEALWGVLKMKIGSWFKKYEVPAE
;
A
#
# COMPACT_ATOMS: atom_id res chain seq x y z
N ARG A 1 5.69 -8.11 5.59
CA ARG A 1 7.01 -8.74 5.32
C ARG A 1 6.91 -10.14 4.73
N LEU A 2 6.35 -11.13 5.44
CA LEU A 2 6.25 -12.51 4.94
C LEU A 2 5.41 -12.65 3.66
N VAL A 3 4.22 -12.04 3.61
CA VAL A 3 3.30 -12.16 2.47
C VAL A 3 3.76 -11.32 1.28
N THR A 4 4.00 -10.02 1.51
CA THR A 4 4.30 -9.09 0.42
C THR A 4 5.76 -9.12 -0.03
N GLY A 5 6.71 -9.42 0.86
CA GLY A 5 8.16 -9.32 0.61
C GLY A 5 8.73 -7.91 0.76
N MET A 6 7.88 -6.89 0.97
CA MET A 6 8.35 -5.52 1.21
C MET A 6 9.13 -5.44 2.53
N LYS A 7 10.23 -4.70 2.53
CA LYS A 7 11.11 -4.48 3.69
C LYS A 7 10.64 -3.38 4.65
N ILE A 8 9.39 -2.92 4.53
CA ILE A 8 8.78 -1.94 5.45
C ILE A 8 8.02 -2.62 6.59
N MET A 9 7.90 -1.93 7.73
CA MET A 9 7.16 -2.35 8.92
C MET A 9 5.69 -2.00 8.81
N ASP A 10 5.37 -0.76 8.43
CA ASP A 10 3.99 -0.26 8.35
C ASP A 10 3.52 -0.13 6.91
N THR A 11 2.67 -1.06 6.47
CA THR A 11 2.03 -1.02 5.15
C THR A 11 0.72 -0.25 5.12
N THR A 12 0.15 0.09 6.28
CA THR A 12 -1.19 0.68 6.45
C THR A 12 -1.19 2.14 6.87
N ALA A 13 -0.02 2.76 7.09
CA ALA A 13 0.08 4.17 7.42
C ALA A 13 -0.57 5.07 6.36
N GLY A 14 -1.53 5.89 6.79
CA GLY A 14 -2.22 6.89 5.95
C GLY A 14 -1.40 8.14 5.69
N PHE A 15 -0.47 8.48 6.59
CA PHE A 15 0.40 9.64 6.45
C PHE A 15 1.70 9.25 5.73
N LYS A 16 1.89 9.78 4.51
CA LYS A 16 3.03 9.47 3.63
C LYS A 16 3.13 10.49 2.50
N CYS A 17 4.31 10.59 1.92
CA CYS A 17 4.56 11.42 0.75
C CYS A 17 5.04 10.55 -0.43
N TYR A 18 4.51 10.84 -1.62
CA TYR A 18 4.99 10.26 -2.87
C TYR A 18 5.65 11.34 -3.71
N ARG A 19 6.78 11.01 -4.34
CA ARG A 19 7.29 11.85 -5.42
C ARG A 19 6.31 11.79 -6.58
N LYS A 20 6.18 12.89 -7.33
CA LYS A 20 5.31 12.98 -8.52
C LYS A 20 5.53 11.80 -9.49
N LYS A 21 6.80 11.47 -9.76
CA LYS A 21 7.19 10.35 -10.63
C LYS A 21 6.57 9.01 -10.21
N VAL A 22 6.51 8.72 -8.90
CA VAL A 22 5.91 7.48 -8.39
C VAL A 22 4.44 7.40 -8.75
N LEU A 23 3.70 8.51 -8.55
CA LEU A 23 2.28 8.57 -8.88
C LEU A 23 2.02 8.50 -10.39
N GLN A 24 2.94 9.01 -11.21
CA GLN A 24 2.83 8.92 -12.68
C GLN A 24 3.14 7.52 -13.22
N THR A 25 3.96 6.74 -12.54
CA THR A 25 4.28 5.36 -12.92
C THR A 25 3.17 4.37 -12.55
N ILE A 26 2.43 4.65 -11.48
CA ILE A 26 1.35 3.76 -11.03
C ILE A 26 0.12 3.95 -11.93
N ASN A 27 -0.33 2.87 -12.56
CA ASN A 27 -1.62 2.85 -13.23
C ASN A 27 -2.76 2.75 -12.20
N PHE A 28 -3.48 3.85 -11.99
CA PHE A 28 -4.55 3.92 -11.00
C PHE A 28 -5.77 3.05 -11.35
N ASP A 29 -6.02 2.77 -12.64
CA ASP A 29 -7.15 1.93 -13.07
C ASP A 29 -6.98 0.45 -12.65
N GLU A 30 -5.74 0.04 -12.37
CA GLU A 30 -5.42 -1.30 -11.94
C GLU A 30 -5.45 -1.47 -10.42
N ILE A 31 -5.61 -0.38 -9.66
CA ILE A 31 -5.71 -0.41 -8.19
C ILE A 31 -7.14 -0.80 -7.82
N LYS A 32 -7.31 -2.04 -7.35
CA LYS A 32 -8.66 -2.60 -7.08
C LYS A 32 -9.06 -2.60 -5.60
N SER A 33 -8.10 -2.38 -4.70
CA SER A 33 -8.37 -2.40 -3.26
C SER A 33 -9.13 -1.15 -2.83
N LYS A 34 -10.18 -1.34 -2.04
CA LYS A 34 -10.97 -0.26 -1.44
C LYS A 34 -10.57 -0.03 0.02
N GLY A 35 -10.97 1.11 0.58
CA GLY A 35 -10.78 1.42 2.00
C GLY A 35 -9.32 1.32 2.43
N TYR A 36 -9.01 0.69 3.57
CA TYR A 36 -7.62 0.60 4.04
C TYR A 36 -6.70 -0.23 3.13
N GLY A 37 -7.25 -1.11 2.29
CA GLY A 37 -6.47 -1.97 1.39
C GLY A 37 -5.69 -1.20 0.32
N PHE A 38 -6.23 -0.08 -0.20
CA PHE A 38 -5.55 0.72 -1.24
C PHE A 38 -4.17 1.20 -0.76
N GLN A 39 -4.04 1.44 0.55
CA GLN A 39 -2.79 1.93 1.13
C GLN A 39 -1.65 0.92 0.98
N ILE A 40 -1.98 -0.36 1.12
CA ILE A 40 -1.04 -1.47 0.97
C ILE A 40 -0.72 -1.66 -0.51
N GLU A 41 -1.75 -1.63 -1.37
CA GLU A 41 -1.59 -1.83 -2.82
C GLU A 41 -0.74 -0.74 -3.47
N MET A 42 -0.90 0.52 -3.06
CA MET A 42 -0.07 1.64 -3.53
C MET A 42 1.41 1.44 -3.17
N LYS A 43 1.70 1.10 -1.90
CA LYS A 43 3.08 0.84 -1.44
C LYS A 43 3.69 -0.37 -2.15
N PHE A 44 2.90 -1.44 -2.30
CA PHE A 44 3.33 -2.67 -2.97
C PHE A 44 3.64 -2.44 -4.44
N THR A 45 2.77 -1.71 -5.15
CA THR A 45 2.96 -1.38 -6.56
C THR A 45 4.19 -0.50 -6.75
N ALA A 46 4.37 0.54 -5.93
CA ALA A 46 5.57 1.37 -5.96
C ALA A 46 6.85 0.53 -5.73
N TRP A 47 6.84 -0.35 -4.74
CA TRP A 47 7.97 -1.26 -4.47
C TRP A 47 8.25 -2.20 -5.65
N LYS A 48 7.20 -2.73 -6.30
CA LYS A 48 7.34 -3.61 -7.46
C LYS A 48 7.87 -2.90 -8.71
N HIS A 49 7.62 -1.59 -8.86
CA HIS A 49 8.27 -0.74 -9.87
C HIS A 49 9.72 -0.36 -9.52
N GLY A 50 10.26 -0.84 -8.40
CA GLY A 50 11.65 -0.61 -8.00
C GLY A 50 11.89 0.69 -7.26
N PHE A 51 10.83 1.41 -6.84
CA PHE A 51 11.02 2.62 -6.05
C PHE A 51 11.49 2.30 -4.62
N TYR A 52 12.37 3.15 -4.11
CA TYR A 52 12.81 3.11 -2.72
C TYR A 52 11.74 3.66 -1.78
N ILE A 53 11.46 2.91 -0.72
CA ILE A 53 10.51 3.28 0.33
C ILE A 53 11.30 3.42 1.64
N VAL A 54 11.14 4.57 2.30
CA VAL A 54 11.76 4.88 3.59
C VAL A 54 10.66 5.09 4.63
N GLU A 55 10.87 4.57 5.82
CA GLU A 55 9.99 4.78 6.97
C GLU A 55 10.55 5.87 7.86
N VAL A 56 9.72 6.86 8.18
CA VAL A 56 10.06 7.95 9.09
C VAL A 56 9.21 7.79 10.35
N PRO A 57 9.82 7.64 11.54
CA PRO A 57 9.05 7.48 12.77
C PRO A 57 8.31 8.77 13.11
N ILE A 58 7.06 8.62 13.54
CA ILE A 58 6.20 9.72 14.01
C ILE A 58 5.57 9.35 15.35
N VAL A 59 5.20 10.36 16.14
CA VAL A 59 4.37 10.16 17.32
C VAL A 59 2.91 10.23 16.89
N PHE A 60 2.20 9.10 16.98
CA PHE A 60 0.78 9.05 16.70
C PHE A 60 -0.01 9.40 17.96
N THR A 61 -0.65 10.57 17.98
CA THR A 61 -1.49 10.99 19.10
C THR A 61 -2.91 10.46 18.91
N ASP A 62 -3.48 9.84 19.94
CA ASP A 62 -4.84 9.35 19.88
C ASP A 62 -5.85 10.48 19.66
N ARG A 63 -6.79 10.20 18.75
CA ARG A 63 -7.89 11.10 18.47
C ARG A 63 -8.86 11.06 19.66
N LYS A 64 -9.13 12.23 20.25
CA LYS A 64 -9.95 12.35 21.48
C LYS A 64 -11.46 12.19 21.27
N GLU A 65 -11.94 12.26 20.02
CA GLU A 65 -13.39 12.26 19.70
C GLU A 65 -13.73 11.47 18.42
N GLY A 66 -14.76 10.62 18.50
CA GLY A 66 -15.36 9.88 17.37
C GLY A 66 -15.33 8.36 17.51
N THR A 67 -16.22 7.66 16.81
CA THR A 67 -16.28 6.19 16.76
C THR A 67 -15.34 5.63 15.70
N SER A 68 -14.74 4.47 15.98
CA SER A 68 -13.83 3.78 15.05
C SER A 68 -14.53 3.47 13.73
N LYS A 69 -13.90 3.86 12.62
CA LYS A 69 -14.34 3.50 11.26
C LYS A 69 -13.82 2.13 10.81
N MET A 70 -13.04 1.43 11.64
CA MET A 70 -12.54 0.08 11.37
C MET A 70 -13.54 -0.96 11.86
N SER A 71 -14.07 -1.76 10.95
CA SER A 71 -14.88 -2.96 11.25
C SER A 71 -14.12 -4.22 10.82
N GLY A 72 -14.47 -5.38 11.41
CA GLY A 72 -13.85 -6.66 11.06
C GLY A 72 -14.04 -7.06 9.59
N GLY A 73 -15.12 -6.60 8.95
CA GLY A 73 -15.35 -6.81 7.51
C GLY A 73 -14.29 -6.12 6.64
N ILE A 74 -13.91 -4.89 6.98
CA ILE A 74 -12.88 -4.12 6.26
C ILE A 74 -11.50 -4.77 6.40
N PHE A 75 -11.23 -5.37 7.57
CA PHE A 75 -9.98 -6.10 7.80
C PHE A 75 -9.88 -7.36 6.93
N ASN A 76 -10.95 -8.16 6.86
CA ASN A 76 -10.97 -9.36 6.02
C ASN A 76 -10.86 -9.01 4.53
N GLU A 77 -11.54 -7.96 4.07
CA GLU A 77 -11.43 -7.49 2.67
C GLU A 77 -9.99 -7.09 2.34
N ALA A 78 -9.32 -6.35 3.24
CA ALA A 78 -7.92 -5.97 3.06
C ALA A 78 -6.99 -7.19 3.02
N LEU A 79 -7.20 -8.19 3.89
CA LEU A 79 -6.37 -9.40 3.91
C LEU A 79 -6.47 -10.19 2.61
N TRP A 80 -7.70 -10.47 2.15
CA TRP A 80 -7.94 -11.17 0.88
C TRP A 80 -7.47 -10.35 -0.33
N GLY A 81 -7.67 -9.03 -0.29
CA GLY A 81 -7.18 -8.10 -1.30
C GLY A 81 -5.66 -8.17 -1.46
N VAL A 82 -4.92 -8.19 -0.35
CA VAL A 82 -3.44 -8.28 -0.36
C VAL A 82 -2.97 -9.62 -0.92
N LEU A 83 -3.63 -10.73 -0.58
CA LEU A 83 -3.29 -12.06 -1.13
C LEU A 83 -3.54 -12.10 -2.64
N LYS A 84 -4.71 -11.64 -3.09
CA LYS A 84 -5.06 -11.60 -4.52
C LYS A 84 -4.11 -10.71 -5.31
N MET A 85 -3.78 -9.53 -4.77
CA MET A 85 -2.78 -8.62 -5.33
C MET A 85 -1.41 -9.30 -5.44
N LYS A 86 -0.97 -10.01 -4.39
CA LYS A 86 0.33 -10.71 -4.40
C LYS A 86 0.38 -11.78 -5.48
N ILE A 87 -0.66 -12.60 -5.62
CA ILE A 87 -0.73 -13.64 -6.66
C ILE A 87 -0.77 -12.99 -8.05
N GLY A 88 -1.61 -11.98 -8.24
CA GLY A 88 -1.68 -11.23 -9.51
C GLY A 88 -0.36 -10.57 -9.90
N SER A 89 0.46 -10.18 -8.92
CA SER A 89 1.77 -9.58 -9.15
C SER A 89 2.79 -10.51 -9.81
N TRP A 90 2.54 -11.82 -9.84
CA TRP A 90 3.38 -12.78 -10.56
C TRP A 90 3.16 -12.76 -12.06
N PHE A 91 1.95 -12.38 -12.50
CA PHE A 91 1.58 -12.32 -13.91
C PHE A 91 1.65 -10.90 -14.48
N LYS A 92 1.81 -9.90 -13.61
CA LYS A 92 1.92 -8.49 -13.99
C LYS A 92 3.39 -8.10 -14.19
N LYS A 93 3.67 -7.44 -15.31
CA LYS A 93 4.98 -6.80 -15.57
C LYS A 93 5.01 -5.44 -14.88
N TYR A 94 6.10 -5.17 -14.15
CA TYR A 94 6.34 -3.89 -13.51
C TYR A 94 7.57 -3.28 -14.14
N GLU A 95 7.38 -2.20 -14.89
CA GLU A 95 8.48 -1.53 -15.57
C GLU A 95 9.17 -0.56 -14.60
N VAL A 96 10.50 -0.58 -14.62
CA VAL A 96 11.31 0.35 -13.82
C VAL A 96 11.40 1.65 -14.63
N PRO A 97 10.85 2.77 -14.13
CA PRO A 97 10.89 4.02 -14.87
C PRO A 97 12.32 4.55 -14.99
N ALA A 98 12.74 4.93 -16.20
CA ALA A 98 14.02 5.57 -16.47
C ALA A 98 14.20 6.83 -15.60
N GLU A 99 15.42 7.07 -15.09
CA GLU A 99 15.77 8.12 -14.11
C GLU A 99 15.28 9.53 -14.48
#